data_AF-A0AAJ1M3V8-F1
#
_entry.id   AF-A0AAJ1M3V8-F1
#
_cell.length_a   1.000
_cell.length_b   1.000
_cell.length_c   1.000
_cell.angle_alpha   90.00
_cell.angle_beta   90.00
_cell.angle_gamma   90.00
#
_symmetry.space_group_name_H-M   'P 1'
#
loop_
_entity.id
_entity.type
_entity.pdbx_description
1 polymer ?
#
loop_
_entity_poly.entity_id
_entity_poly.type
_entity_poly.pdbx_seq_one_letter_code
_entity_poly.pdbx_strand_id
1 'polypeptide(L)'
;MPLKYFEIKRLLRSQISLVDSLMSKALKYLLLYGFLAIFMTIGSTQQKIDVSGNLLILLIIMGVLYRLNVLFEKINIKNLAIAFRKGNFLDSEHTEMLISDLESSLNKINNFANWSCGILATISIFVSTIYLNFLKDLIPREELTKLFFGEVASLRSSFIGFLGQLMLMIILVLFVYYLTVQAFTYDRRFVIIVLKSSLYIDENDEIIIGFLNKWQYIKKFFISGV
;
A
#
# COMPACT_ATOMS: atom_id res chain seq x y z
N MET A 1 15.94 -12.80 -15.28
CA MET A 1 14.99 -11.76 -15.74
C MET A 1 15.59 -11.12 -16.97
N PRO A 2 14.90 -11.07 -18.11
CA PRO A 2 15.53 -10.72 -19.38
C PRO A 2 15.98 -9.25 -19.38
N LEU A 3 17.07 -8.94 -20.09
CA LEU A 3 17.59 -7.56 -20.32
C LEU A 3 16.47 -6.58 -20.69
N LYS A 4 15.50 -7.05 -21.49
CA LYS A 4 14.33 -6.31 -21.94
C LYS A 4 13.49 -5.71 -20.79
N TYR A 5 13.37 -6.39 -19.64
CA TYR A 5 12.65 -5.82 -18.48
C TYR A 5 13.34 -4.57 -17.94
N PHE A 6 14.67 -4.59 -17.83
CA PHE A 6 15.43 -3.47 -17.28
C PHE A 6 15.43 -2.27 -18.22
N GLU A 7 15.47 -2.51 -19.53
CA GLU A 7 15.33 -1.46 -20.56
C GLU A 7 13.96 -0.80 -20.50
N ILE A 8 12.88 -1.59 -20.48
CA ILE A 8 11.50 -1.09 -20.40
C ILE A 8 11.26 -0.35 -19.09
N LYS A 9 11.76 -0.89 -17.97
CA LYS A 9 11.72 -0.20 -16.68
C LYS A 9 12.41 1.16 -16.76
N ARG A 10 13.61 1.23 -17.36
CA ARG A 10 14.37 2.48 -17.48
C ARG A 10 13.64 3.50 -18.34
N LEU A 11 13.07 3.09 -19.46
CA LEU A 11 12.27 3.94 -20.35
C LEU A 11 11.04 4.50 -19.62
N LEU A 12 10.28 3.65 -18.93
CA LEU A 12 9.10 4.09 -18.18
C LEU A 12 9.47 5.02 -17.02
N ARG A 13 10.59 4.75 -16.33
CA ARG A 13 11.09 5.58 -15.23
C ARG A 13 11.68 6.90 -15.67
N SER A 14 12.15 7.03 -16.90
CA SER A 14 12.56 8.33 -17.46
C SER A 14 11.37 9.27 -17.72
N GLN A 15 10.17 8.72 -17.92
CA GLN A 15 8.97 9.52 -18.18
C GLN A 15 8.18 9.84 -16.90
N ILE A 16 8.21 8.96 -15.89
CA ILE A 16 7.61 9.21 -14.57
C ILE A 16 8.59 8.83 -13.47
N SER A 17 8.92 9.81 -12.62
CA SER A 17 9.76 9.60 -11.45
C SER A 17 9.11 8.60 -10.48
N LEU A 18 9.95 7.78 -9.85
CA LEU A 18 9.54 6.86 -8.81
C LEU A 18 8.94 7.60 -7.61
N VAL A 19 9.50 8.77 -7.28
CA VAL A 19 9.04 9.62 -6.19
C VAL A 19 7.63 10.11 -6.45
N ASP A 20 7.35 10.64 -7.66
CA ASP A 20 6.02 11.17 -8.00
C ASP A 20 4.95 10.07 -7.98
N SER A 21 5.30 8.89 -8.49
CA SER A 21 4.41 7.73 -8.50
C SER A 21 4.09 7.22 -7.09
N LEU A 22 5.09 7.19 -6.20
CA LEU A 22 4.89 6.83 -4.80
C LEU A 22 4.11 7.90 -4.04
N MET A 23 4.39 9.17 -4.28
CA MET A 23 3.72 10.29 -3.61
C MET A 23 2.23 10.36 -3.97
N SER A 24 1.88 10.13 -5.24
CA SER A 24 0.48 10.04 -5.67
C SER A 24 -0.27 8.90 -4.95
N LYS A 25 0.36 7.73 -4.77
CA LYS A 25 -0.23 6.63 -4.00
C LYS A 25 -0.29 6.90 -2.51
N ALA A 26 0.75 7.47 -1.92
CA ALA A 26 0.75 7.88 -0.52
C ALA A 26 -0.40 8.85 -0.24
N LEU A 27 -0.59 9.85 -1.10
CA LEU A 27 -1.70 10.80 -1.03
C LEU A 27 -3.06 10.09 -1.15
N LYS A 28 -3.19 9.12 -2.06
CA LYS A 28 -4.43 8.34 -2.24
C LYS A 28 -4.80 7.55 -0.98
N TYR A 29 -3.83 6.86 -0.37
CA TYR A 29 -4.06 6.11 0.86
C TYR A 29 -4.30 7.03 2.06
N LEU A 30 -3.57 8.14 2.17
CA LEU A 30 -3.77 9.14 3.23
C LEU A 30 -5.18 9.71 3.17
N LEU A 31 -5.68 10.07 1.98
CA LEU A 31 -7.05 10.55 1.80
C LEU A 31 -8.09 9.47 2.15
N LEU A 32 -7.85 8.21 1.80
CA LEU A 32 -8.75 7.11 2.10
C LEU A 32 -8.80 6.78 3.61
N TYR A 33 -7.65 6.68 4.27
CA TYR A 33 -7.58 6.46 5.72
C TYR A 33 -8.09 7.67 6.50
N GLY A 34 -7.83 8.90 6.01
CA GLY A 34 -8.41 10.12 6.57
C GLY A 34 -9.93 10.15 6.48
N PHE A 35 -10.48 9.76 5.32
CA PHE A 35 -11.93 9.61 5.14
C PHE A 35 -12.52 8.60 6.12
N LEU A 36 -11.92 7.40 6.23
CA LEU A 36 -12.36 6.36 7.16
C LEU A 36 -12.29 6.81 8.63
N ALA A 37 -11.21 7.49 9.03
CA ALA A 37 -11.07 8.00 10.38
C ALA A 37 -12.18 9.00 10.72
N ILE A 38 -12.44 9.97 9.85
CA ILE A 38 -13.51 10.96 10.03
C ILE A 38 -14.87 10.26 10.04
N PHE A 39 -15.11 9.32 9.12
CA PHE A 39 -16.35 8.55 9.06
C PHE A 39 -16.61 7.75 10.34
N MET A 40 -15.59 7.08 10.88
CA MET A 40 -15.69 6.32 12.14
C MET A 40 -15.92 7.24 13.34
N THR A 41 -15.29 8.44 13.37
CA THR A 41 -15.56 9.41 14.45
C THR A 41 -17.02 9.85 14.46
N ILE A 42 -17.62 10.06 13.29
CA ILE A 42 -19.05 10.40 13.14
C ILE A 42 -19.95 9.25 13.63
N GLY A 43 -19.61 8.00 13.30
CA GLY A 43 -20.39 6.82 13.69
C GLY A 43 -20.29 6.41 15.16
N SER A 44 -19.17 6.72 15.82
CA SER A 44 -18.91 6.36 17.23
C SER A 44 -19.59 7.29 18.25
N THR A 45 -20.01 8.49 17.84
CA THR A 45 -20.69 9.44 18.71
C THR A 45 -22.21 9.23 18.66
N GLN A 46 -22.71 8.35 19.54
CA GLN A 46 -24.14 8.19 19.83
C GLN A 46 -24.77 9.42 20.55
N GLN A 47 -23.98 10.46 20.84
CA GLN A 47 -24.49 11.72 21.33
C GLN A 47 -24.63 12.70 20.17
N LYS A 48 -25.82 13.33 20.10
CA LYS A 48 -26.22 14.41 19.20
C LYS A 48 -25.08 15.38 18.88
N ILE A 49 -24.27 15.05 17.89
CA ILE A 49 -23.46 16.02 17.17
C ILE A 49 -24.34 16.37 15.98
N ASP A 50 -24.88 17.59 15.97
CA ASP A 50 -25.21 18.22 14.70
C ASP A 50 -23.97 18.03 13.82
N VAL A 51 -24.04 17.12 12.85
CA VAL A 51 -22.95 16.86 11.92
C VAL A 51 -22.66 18.21 11.30
N SER A 52 -21.61 18.88 11.78
CA SER A 52 -21.36 20.25 11.39
C SER A 52 -21.26 20.26 9.86
N GLY A 53 -21.94 21.20 9.19
CA GLY A 53 -21.89 21.30 7.73
C GLY A 53 -20.43 21.29 7.22
N ASN A 54 -19.51 21.81 8.04
CA ASN A 54 -18.07 21.77 7.80
C ASN A 54 -17.47 20.36 7.70
N LEU A 55 -17.90 19.39 8.52
CA LEU A 55 -17.42 17.99 8.45
C LEU A 55 -17.92 17.30 7.17
N LEU A 56 -19.17 17.52 6.78
CA LEU A 56 -19.71 17.00 5.51
C LEU A 56 -18.99 17.62 4.30
N ILE A 57 -18.76 18.94 4.33
CA ILE A 57 -17.99 19.64 3.29
C ILE A 57 -16.56 19.09 3.22
N LEU A 58 -15.91 18.82 4.36
CA LEU A 58 -14.57 18.23 4.40
C LEU A 58 -14.53 16.83 3.77
N LEU A 59 -15.51 15.96 4.07
CA LEU A 59 -15.62 14.63 3.47
C LEU A 59 -15.81 14.71 1.94
N ILE A 60 -16.64 15.65 1.47
CA ILE A 60 -16.85 15.88 0.04
C ILE A 60 -15.55 16.36 -0.62
N ILE A 61 -14.83 17.31 -0.01
CA ILE A 61 -13.54 17.80 -0.52
C ILE A 61 -12.52 16.67 -0.59
N MET A 62 -12.41 15.83 0.45
CA MET A 62 -11.51 14.68 0.44
C MET A 62 -11.87 13.68 -0.66
N GLY A 63 -13.16 13.40 -0.87
CA GLY A 63 -13.63 12.54 -1.95
C GLY A 63 -13.30 13.10 -3.34
N VAL A 64 -13.48 14.41 -3.53
CA VAL A 64 -13.12 15.11 -4.78
C VAL A 64 -11.61 15.03 -5.03
N LEU A 65 -10.78 15.34 -4.03
CA LEU A 65 -9.33 15.27 -4.13
C LEU A 65 -8.84 13.84 -4.43
N TYR A 66 -9.45 12.84 -3.79
CA TYR A 66 -9.16 11.44 -4.06
C TYR A 66 -9.46 11.09 -5.52
N ARG A 67 -10.63 11.49 -6.03
CA ARG A 67 -11.05 11.24 -7.42
C ARG A 67 -10.12 11.93 -8.42
N LEU A 68 -9.74 13.18 -8.16
CA LEU A 68 -8.77 13.92 -8.99
C LEU A 68 -7.43 13.20 -9.07
N ASN A 69 -6.89 12.74 -7.93
CA ASN A 69 -5.62 12.03 -7.89
C ASN A 69 -5.67 10.71 -8.69
N VAL A 70 -6.76 9.94 -8.55
CA VAL A 70 -6.98 8.71 -9.33
C VAL A 70 -7.02 8.98 -10.84
N LEU A 71 -7.74 10.02 -11.26
CA LEU A 71 -7.84 10.36 -12.68
C LEU A 71 -6.50 10.86 -13.25
N PHE A 72 -5.72 11.59 -12.46
CA PHE A 72 -4.39 12.03 -12.87
C PHE A 72 -3.42 10.85 -13.05
N GLU A 73 -3.45 9.87 -12.14
CA GLU A 73 -2.69 8.63 -12.26
C GLU A 73 -3.10 7.86 -13.53
N LYS A 74 -4.41 7.75 -13.80
CA LYS A 74 -4.97 7.09 -15.00
C LYS A 74 -4.50 7.75 -16.31
N ILE A 75 -4.52 9.10 -16.38
CA ILE A 75 -4.02 9.84 -17.55
C ILE A 75 -2.53 9.58 -17.76
N ASN A 76 -1.73 9.62 -16.69
CA ASN A 76 -0.29 9.42 -16.77
C ASN A 76 0.06 8.00 -17.24
N ILE A 77 -0.65 6.97 -16.74
CA ILE A 77 -0.52 5.59 -17.21
C ILE A 77 -0.94 5.47 -18.69
N LYS A 78 -2.06 6.11 -19.08
CA LYS A 78 -2.51 6.11 -20.48
C LYS A 78 -1.45 6.72 -21.39
N ASN A 79 -0.92 7.89 -21.05
CA ASN A 79 0.10 8.57 -21.84
C ASN A 79 1.38 7.72 -21.99
N LEU A 80 1.83 7.07 -20.91
CA LEU A 80 2.97 6.15 -20.96
C LEU A 80 2.71 4.97 -21.90
N ALA A 81 1.51 4.40 -21.82
CA ALA A 81 1.13 3.26 -22.63
C ALA A 81 0.99 3.61 -24.12
N ILE A 82 0.52 4.83 -24.44
CA ILE A 82 0.51 5.35 -25.82
C ILE A 82 1.94 5.55 -26.32
N ALA A 83 2.81 6.17 -25.51
CA ALA A 83 4.21 6.37 -25.86
C ALA A 83 4.96 5.04 -26.07
N PHE A 84 4.61 4.01 -25.28
CA PHE A 84 5.15 2.66 -25.43
C PHE A 84 4.70 2.00 -26.73
N ARG A 85 3.41 2.09 -27.08
CA ARG A 85 2.87 1.49 -28.30
C ARG A 85 3.36 2.19 -29.56
N LYS A 86 3.30 3.52 -29.61
CA LYS A 86 3.78 4.32 -30.76
C LYS A 86 5.28 4.22 -30.98
N GLY A 87 6.05 3.88 -29.93
CA GLY A 87 7.48 3.64 -30.04
C GLY A 87 7.86 2.26 -30.59
N ASN A 88 6.90 1.36 -30.87
CA ASN A 88 7.14 -0.02 -31.35
C ASN A 88 8.24 -0.77 -30.57
N PHE A 89 8.32 -0.57 -29.25
CA PHE A 89 9.38 -1.14 -28.43
C PHE A 89 9.30 -2.67 -28.30
N LEU A 90 8.10 -3.23 -28.40
CA LEU A 90 7.83 -4.68 -28.38
C LEU A 90 6.61 -5.00 -29.24
N ASP A 91 6.65 -6.18 -29.87
CA ASP A 91 5.50 -6.79 -30.50
C ASP A 91 4.46 -7.24 -29.45
N SER A 92 3.20 -7.39 -29.84
CA SER A 92 2.09 -7.72 -28.95
C SER A 92 2.30 -9.06 -28.22
N GLU A 93 2.74 -10.10 -28.94
CA GLU A 93 3.02 -11.43 -28.39
C GLU A 93 4.15 -11.39 -27.36
N HIS A 94 5.22 -10.63 -27.65
CA HIS A 94 6.35 -10.44 -26.75
C HIS A 94 5.97 -9.63 -25.50
N THR A 95 5.02 -8.71 -25.64
CA THR A 95 4.47 -7.93 -24.53
C THR A 95 3.66 -8.83 -23.60
N GLU A 96 2.84 -9.72 -24.13
CA GLU A 96 2.07 -10.70 -23.35
C GLU A 96 2.97 -11.71 -22.63
N MET A 97 4.00 -12.23 -23.30
CA MET A 97 4.99 -13.11 -22.67
C MET A 97 5.70 -12.41 -21.50
N LEU A 98 6.11 -11.14 -21.67
CA LEU A 98 6.74 -10.36 -20.61
C LEU A 98 5.79 -10.08 -19.44
N ILE A 99 4.51 -9.82 -19.71
CA ILE A 99 3.47 -9.67 -18.69
C ILE A 99 3.34 -10.96 -17.88
N SER A 100 3.21 -12.11 -18.56
CA SER A 100 3.07 -13.43 -17.92
C SER A 100 4.27 -13.76 -17.02
N ASP A 101 5.49 -13.52 -17.52
CA ASP A 101 6.72 -13.70 -16.74
C ASP A 101 6.76 -12.80 -15.51
N LEU A 102 6.36 -11.54 -15.66
CA LEU A 102 6.31 -10.58 -14.56
C LEU A 102 5.26 -10.97 -13.52
N GLU A 103 4.07 -11.40 -13.93
CA GLU A 103 3.00 -11.88 -13.04
C GLU A 103 3.41 -13.14 -12.30
N SER A 104 3.99 -14.12 -12.99
CA SER A 104 4.56 -15.32 -12.37
C SER A 104 5.62 -14.95 -11.34
N SER A 105 6.51 -14.00 -11.66
CA SER A 105 7.54 -13.52 -10.73
C SER A 105 6.95 -12.83 -9.50
N LEU A 106 5.88 -12.04 -9.68
CA LEU A 106 5.18 -11.37 -8.59
C LEU A 106 4.47 -12.37 -7.69
N ASN A 107 3.83 -13.38 -8.28
CA ASN A 107 3.14 -14.42 -7.53
C ASN A 107 4.14 -15.24 -6.69
N LYS A 108 5.31 -15.57 -7.26
CA LYS A 108 6.41 -16.21 -6.51
C LYS A 108 6.89 -15.34 -5.35
N ILE A 109 7.08 -14.03 -5.55
CA ILE A 109 7.48 -13.11 -4.47
C ILE A 109 6.39 -13.01 -3.40
N ASN A 110 5.12 -12.95 -3.79
CA ASN A 110 4.00 -12.89 -2.85
C ASN A 110 3.91 -14.17 -2.01
N ASN A 111 4.04 -15.33 -2.65
CA ASN A 111 4.08 -16.63 -1.95
C ASN A 111 5.28 -16.72 -1.01
N PHE A 112 6.45 -16.25 -1.45
CA PHE A 112 7.64 -16.17 -0.60
C PHE A 112 7.44 -15.25 0.60
N ALA A 113 6.82 -14.08 0.41
CA ALA A 113 6.56 -13.12 1.48
C ALA A 113 5.55 -13.64 2.50
N ASN A 114 4.51 -14.35 2.05
CA ASN A 114 3.55 -15.00 2.94
C ASN A 114 4.22 -16.14 3.73
N TRP A 115 5.03 -16.96 3.05
CA TRP A 115 5.78 -18.04 3.68
C TRP A 115 6.79 -17.51 4.70
N SER A 116 7.58 -16.49 4.35
CA SER A 116 8.57 -15.88 5.25
C SER A 116 7.91 -15.18 6.44
N CYS A 117 6.76 -14.53 6.24
CA CYS A 117 5.97 -13.94 7.33
C CYS A 117 5.50 -15.02 8.31
N GLY A 118 5.06 -16.18 7.81
CA GLY A 118 4.70 -17.34 8.65
C GLY A 118 5.88 -17.87 9.48
N ILE A 119 7.07 -17.95 8.89
CA ILE A 119 8.29 -18.33 9.61
C ILE A 119 8.65 -17.29 10.67
N LEU A 120 8.62 -16.01 10.31
CA LEU A 120 8.88 -14.90 11.23
C LEU A 120 7.91 -14.91 12.42
N ALA A 121 6.62 -15.15 12.18
CA ALA A 121 5.62 -15.28 13.25
C ALA A 121 5.95 -16.46 14.17
N THR A 122 6.33 -17.62 13.61
CA THR A 122 6.67 -18.81 14.40
C THR A 122 7.91 -18.59 15.25
N ILE A 123 8.98 -18.02 14.67
CA ILE A 123 10.20 -17.66 15.40
C ILE A 123 9.88 -16.65 16.49
N SER A 124 9.03 -15.65 16.19
CA SER A 124 8.62 -14.64 17.17
C SER A 124 7.90 -15.26 18.37
N ILE A 125 6.96 -16.19 18.15
CA ILE A 125 6.26 -16.89 19.23
C ILE A 125 7.25 -17.73 20.04
N PHE A 126 8.18 -18.42 19.37
CA PHE A 126 9.17 -19.25 20.01
C PHE A 126 10.12 -18.45 20.90
N VAL A 127 10.66 -17.33 20.40
CA VAL A 127 11.51 -16.41 21.15
C VAL A 127 10.75 -15.81 22.33
N SER A 128 9.51 -15.36 22.13
CA SER A 128 8.66 -14.86 23.22
C SER A 128 8.41 -15.93 24.29
N THR A 129 8.20 -17.18 23.90
CA THR A 129 7.97 -18.30 24.84
C THR A 129 9.23 -18.62 25.63
N ILE A 130 10.40 -18.68 24.98
CA ILE A 130 11.69 -18.87 25.66
C ILE A 130 11.95 -17.74 26.65
N TYR A 131 11.73 -16.49 26.24
CA TYR A 131 11.92 -15.33 27.10
C TYR A 131 11.00 -15.35 28.32
N LEU A 132 9.72 -15.69 28.15
CA LEU A 132 8.78 -15.85 29.26
C LEU A 132 9.17 -17.01 30.19
N ASN A 133 9.66 -18.13 29.65
CA ASN A 133 10.16 -19.24 30.46
C ASN A 133 11.42 -18.87 31.23
N PHE A 134 12.37 -18.15 30.63
CA PHE A 134 13.53 -17.61 31.34
C PHE A 134 13.14 -16.64 32.46
N LEU A 135 12.18 -15.74 32.21
CA LEU A 135 11.64 -14.86 33.25
C LEU A 135 10.99 -15.65 34.39
N LYS A 136 10.29 -16.74 34.05
CA LYS A 136 9.67 -17.64 35.04
C LYS A 136 10.70 -18.37 35.90
N ASP A 137 11.86 -18.69 35.35
CA ASP A 137 12.94 -19.36 36.09
C ASP A 137 13.78 -18.37 36.94
N LEU A 138 13.86 -17.09 36.54
CA LEU A 138 14.53 -16.05 37.34
C LEU A 138 13.66 -15.44 38.45
N ILE A 139 12.34 -15.41 38.30
CA ILE A 139 11.42 -14.80 39.27
C ILE A 139 10.86 -15.89 40.21
N PRO A 140 11.04 -15.78 41.54
CA PRO A 140 10.48 -16.76 42.47
C PRO A 140 8.96 -16.82 42.35
N ARG A 141 8.38 -18.04 42.44
CA ARG A 141 6.93 -18.28 42.24
C ARG A 141 6.02 -17.39 43.08
N GLU A 142 6.49 -16.94 44.25
CA GLU A 142 5.79 -16.06 45.19
C GLU A 142 5.66 -14.61 44.70
N GLU A 143 6.65 -14.10 43.95
CA GLU A 143 6.58 -12.78 43.31
C GLU A 143 5.72 -12.83 42.04
N LEU A 144 5.78 -13.94 41.30
CA LEU A 144 4.92 -14.20 40.14
C LEU A 144 3.43 -14.29 40.51
N THR A 145 3.08 -14.98 41.60
CA THR A 145 1.70 -15.01 42.11
C THR A 145 1.25 -13.67 42.65
N LYS A 146 2.13 -12.88 43.29
CA LYS A 146 1.83 -11.48 43.66
C LYS A 146 1.66 -10.55 42.45
N LEU A 147 2.35 -10.80 41.33
CA LEU A 147 2.22 -10.05 40.07
C LEU A 147 0.91 -10.35 39.31
N PHE A 148 0.46 -11.61 39.32
CA PHE A 148 -0.76 -12.03 38.62
C PHE A 148 -2.03 -11.94 39.48
N PHE A 149 -1.93 -12.16 40.80
CA PHE A 149 -3.09 -12.25 41.72
C PHE A 149 -3.02 -11.28 42.93
N GLY A 150 -1.94 -10.51 43.11
CA GLY A 150 -1.79 -9.58 44.23
C GLY A 150 -2.32 -8.16 43.97
N GLU A 151 -2.60 -7.44 45.05
CA GLU A 151 -3.24 -6.10 45.11
C GLU A 151 -2.46 -4.95 44.43
N VAL A 152 -1.27 -5.18 43.88
CA VAL A 152 -0.43 -4.12 43.31
C VAL A 152 -0.80 -3.86 41.84
N ALA A 153 -1.88 -3.12 41.63
CA ALA A 153 -2.39 -2.75 40.30
C ALA A 153 -1.32 -2.09 39.39
N SER A 154 -0.30 -1.43 39.95
CA SER A 154 0.78 -0.77 39.21
C SER A 154 1.81 -1.73 38.61
N LEU A 155 2.12 -2.85 39.27
CA LEU A 155 3.04 -3.86 38.74
C LEU A 155 2.37 -4.69 37.65
N ARG A 156 1.08 -5.02 37.84
CA ARG A 156 0.27 -5.72 36.83
C ARG A 156 0.11 -4.89 35.56
N SER A 157 -0.18 -3.59 35.69
CA SER A 157 -0.28 -2.68 34.54
C SER A 157 1.06 -2.47 33.84
N SER A 158 2.17 -2.45 34.58
CA SER A 158 3.52 -2.35 34.01
C SER A 158 3.93 -3.61 33.25
N PHE A 159 3.60 -4.81 33.75
CA PHE A 159 3.88 -6.07 33.07
C PHE A 159 3.02 -6.27 31.82
N ILE A 160 1.72 -5.92 31.90
CA ILE A 160 0.80 -5.90 30.75
C ILE A 160 1.25 -4.87 29.72
N GLY A 161 1.69 -3.68 30.16
CA GLY A 161 2.27 -2.65 29.31
C GLY A 161 3.54 -3.13 28.59
N PHE A 162 4.43 -3.82 29.31
CA PHE A 162 5.63 -4.41 28.74
C PHE A 162 5.33 -5.48 27.68
N LEU A 163 4.39 -6.40 27.96
CA LEU A 163 3.91 -7.39 26.99
C LEU A 163 3.27 -6.73 25.76
N GLY A 164 2.45 -5.70 25.98
CA GLY A 164 1.85 -4.90 24.90
C GLY A 164 2.90 -4.23 24.02
N GLN A 165 3.97 -3.69 24.64
CA GLN A 165 5.06 -3.03 23.93
C GLN A 165 5.91 -4.01 23.12
N LEU A 166 6.15 -5.23 23.63
CA LEU A 166 6.79 -6.31 22.85
C LEU A 166 5.94 -6.73 21.65
N MET A 167 4.64 -6.92 21.83
CA MET A 167 3.73 -7.25 20.73
C MET A 167 3.69 -6.16 19.67
N LEU A 168 3.67 -4.88 20.10
CA LEU A 168 3.70 -3.74 19.20
C LEU A 168 5.02 -3.68 18.40
N MET A 169 6.16 -3.96 19.04
CA MET A 169 7.46 -4.09 18.37
C MET A 169 7.45 -5.17 17.27
N ILE A 170 6.90 -6.35 17.57
CA ILE A 170 6.79 -7.45 16.60
C ILE A 170 5.91 -7.04 15.42
N ILE A 171 4.77 -6.40 15.69
CA ILE A 171 3.87 -5.90 14.65
C ILE A 171 4.58 -4.87 13.77
N LEU A 172 5.33 -3.94 14.36
CA LEU A 172 6.10 -2.94 13.60
C LEU A 172 7.17 -3.58 12.72
N VAL A 173 7.90 -4.58 13.22
CA VAL A 173 8.91 -5.31 12.43
C VAL A 173 8.26 -6.03 11.25
N LEU A 174 7.15 -6.73 11.47
CA LEU A 174 6.39 -7.39 10.40
C LEU A 174 5.84 -6.37 9.39
N PHE A 175 5.37 -5.23 9.86
CA PHE A 175 4.86 -4.15 9.02
C PHE A 175 5.96 -3.55 8.13
N VAL A 176 7.13 -3.23 8.71
CA VAL A 176 8.29 -2.72 7.94
C VAL A 176 8.78 -3.76 6.93
N TYR A 177 8.84 -5.03 7.32
CA TYR A 177 9.18 -6.13 6.41
C TYR A 177 8.21 -6.17 5.22
N TYR A 178 6.92 -6.14 5.49
CA TYR A 178 5.88 -6.16 4.48
C TYR A 178 5.95 -4.95 3.53
N LEU A 179 6.12 -3.75 4.08
CA LEU A 179 6.31 -2.53 3.29
C LEU A 179 7.55 -2.61 2.41
N THR A 180 8.63 -3.19 2.91
CA THR A 180 9.87 -3.37 2.14
C THR A 180 9.62 -4.28 0.93
N VAL A 181 8.95 -5.42 1.11
CA VAL A 181 8.58 -6.32 0.01
C VAL A 181 7.65 -5.62 -1.00
N GLN A 182 6.69 -4.84 -0.51
CA GLN A 182 5.81 -4.05 -1.39
C GLN A 182 6.59 -3.01 -2.21
N ALA A 183 7.55 -2.32 -1.61
CA ALA A 183 8.40 -1.36 -2.29
C ALA A 183 9.25 -2.03 -3.39
N PHE A 184 9.84 -3.19 -3.11
CA PHE A 184 10.61 -3.94 -4.11
C PHE A 184 9.77 -4.47 -5.28
N THR A 185 8.51 -4.85 -5.03
CA THR A 185 7.59 -5.32 -6.08
C THR A 185 6.90 -4.19 -6.84
N TYR A 186 7.03 -2.94 -6.36
CA TYR A 186 6.36 -1.77 -6.90
C TYR A 186 6.63 -1.55 -8.38
N ASP A 187 7.92 -1.51 -8.76
CA ASP A 187 8.34 -1.29 -10.14
C ASP A 187 7.77 -2.34 -11.08
N ARG A 188 7.75 -3.62 -10.66
CA ARG A 188 7.21 -4.71 -11.47
C ARG A 188 5.71 -4.54 -11.69
N ARG A 189 4.96 -4.22 -10.63
CA ARG A 189 3.51 -3.94 -10.73
C ARG A 189 3.23 -2.75 -11.65
N PHE A 190 4.01 -1.68 -11.53
CA PHE A 190 3.88 -0.50 -12.38
C PHE A 190 4.12 -0.83 -13.86
N VAL A 191 5.19 -1.57 -14.17
CA VAL A 191 5.50 -2.00 -15.53
C VAL A 191 4.36 -2.86 -16.11
N ILE A 192 3.85 -3.85 -15.35
CA ILE A 192 2.72 -4.68 -15.80
C ILE A 192 1.48 -3.83 -16.13
N ILE A 193 1.14 -2.86 -15.28
CA ILE A 193 -0.03 -1.99 -15.49
C ILE A 193 0.12 -1.21 -16.80
N VAL A 194 1.30 -0.67 -17.08
CA VAL A 194 1.54 0.08 -18.32
C VAL A 194 1.52 -0.85 -19.54
N LEU A 195 2.16 -2.02 -19.46
CA LEU A 195 2.17 -2.98 -20.56
C LEU A 195 0.76 -3.50 -20.88
N LYS A 196 -0.01 -3.88 -19.87
CA LYS A 196 -1.43 -4.25 -20.05
C LYS A 196 -2.22 -3.11 -20.69
N SER A 197 -2.04 -1.89 -20.19
CA SER A 197 -2.71 -0.71 -20.75
C SER A 197 -2.32 -0.46 -22.21
N SER A 198 -1.09 -0.77 -22.60
CA SER A 198 -0.61 -0.60 -23.98
C SER A 198 -1.24 -1.58 -24.97
N LEU A 199 -1.66 -2.77 -24.51
CA LEU A 199 -2.37 -3.74 -25.36
C LEU A 199 -3.77 -3.24 -25.77
N TYR A 200 -4.42 -2.44 -24.92
CA TYR A 200 -5.77 -1.90 -25.16
C TYR A 200 -5.80 -0.54 -25.86
N ILE A 201 -4.65 0.04 -26.16
CA ILE A 201 -4.55 1.33 -26.85
C ILE A 201 -4.54 1.11 -28.36
N ASP A 202 -5.35 1.90 -29.06
CA ASP A 202 -5.44 1.89 -30.51
C ASP A 202 -4.51 2.95 -31.12
N GLU A 203 -4.15 2.83 -32.41
CA GLU A 203 -3.21 3.76 -33.07
C GLU A 203 -3.73 5.22 -33.09
N ASN A 204 -5.06 5.36 -33.05
CA ASN A 204 -5.78 6.63 -33.04
C ASN A 204 -5.77 7.34 -31.68
N ASP A 205 -5.28 6.71 -30.60
CA ASP A 205 -5.21 7.35 -29.29
C ASP A 205 -4.10 8.41 -29.27
N GLU A 206 -4.47 9.65 -28.93
CA GLU A 206 -3.54 10.77 -28.80
C GLU A 206 -3.03 10.93 -27.36
N ILE A 207 -1.76 11.32 -27.24
CA ILE A 207 -1.14 11.63 -25.95
C ILE A 207 -1.80 12.89 -25.40
N ILE A 208 -2.31 12.82 -24.17
CA ILE A 208 -2.93 13.96 -23.50
C ILE A 208 -1.81 14.82 -22.89
N ILE A 209 -1.28 15.76 -23.69
CA ILE A 209 -0.24 16.71 -23.29
C ILE A 209 -0.88 18.05 -22.89
N GLY A 210 -0.38 18.66 -21.81
CA GLY A 210 -0.82 19.98 -21.33
C GLY A 210 -1.88 19.96 -20.23
N PHE A 211 -1.76 20.89 -19.28
CA PHE A 211 -2.64 20.97 -18.10
C PHE A 211 -4.12 21.12 -18.47
N LEU A 212 -4.43 21.95 -19.48
CA LEU A 212 -5.79 22.19 -19.95
C LEU A 212 -6.46 20.93 -20.52
N ASN A 213 -5.73 20.16 -21.34
CA ASN A 213 -6.25 18.92 -21.92
C ASN A 213 -6.44 17.83 -20.86
N LYS A 214 -5.51 17.73 -19.90
CA LYS A 214 -5.66 16.87 -18.72
C LYS A 214 -6.90 17.26 -17.91
N TRP A 215 -7.13 18.56 -17.72
CA TRP A 215 -8.28 19.07 -16.98
C TRP A 215 -9.62 18.83 -17.70
N GLN A 216 -9.66 18.97 -19.03
CA GLN A 216 -10.83 18.63 -19.84
C GLN A 216 -11.17 17.14 -19.75
N TYR A 217 -10.15 16.26 -19.81
CA TYR A 217 -10.34 14.83 -19.59
C TYR A 217 -10.90 14.54 -18.20
N ILE A 218 -10.30 15.15 -17.16
CA ILE A 218 -10.76 15.00 -15.78
C ILE A 218 -12.23 15.43 -15.66
N LYS A 219 -12.62 16.59 -16.19
CA LYS A 219 -14.01 17.06 -16.18
C LYS A 219 -14.96 16.06 -16.84
N LYS A 220 -14.58 15.51 -17.99
CA LYS A 220 -15.41 14.56 -18.75
C LYS A 220 -15.59 13.23 -18.01
N PHE A 221 -14.57 12.77 -17.29
CA PHE A 221 -14.57 11.48 -16.59
C PHE A 221 -14.73 11.59 -15.06
N PHE A 222 -15.06 12.77 -14.54
CA PHE A 222 -15.16 12.99 -13.10
C PHE A 222 -16.28 12.17 -12.47
N ILE A 223 -17.46 12.18 -13.11
CA ILE A 223 -18.69 11.50 -12.65
C ILE A 223 -18.83 10.10 -13.29
N SER A 224 -18.26 9.90 -14.47
CA SER A 224 -18.29 8.59 -15.15
C SER A 224 -17.58 7.54 -14.30
N GLY A 225 -18.31 6.52 -13.83
CA GLY A 225 -17.79 5.42 -13.03
C GLY A 225 -16.80 4.49 -13.76
N VAL A 226 -16.34 4.85 -14.95
CA VAL A 226 -15.48 4.05 -15.85
C VAL A 226 -14.06 4.56 -15.92
#